data_AF-A0A9D4LZT8-F1
#
_entry.id   AF-A0A9D4LZT8-F1
#
_cell.length_a   1.000
_cell.length_b   1.000
_cell.length_c   1.000
_cell.angle_alpha   90.00
_cell.angle_beta   90.00
_cell.angle_gamma   90.00
#
_symmetry.space_group_name_H-M   'P 1'
#
loop_
_entity.id
_entity.type
_entity.pdbx_description
1 polymer ?
#
loop_
_entity_poly.entity_id
_entity_poly.type
_entity_poly.pdbx_seq_one_letter_code
_entity_poly.pdbx_strand_id
1 'polypeptide(L)'
;MLGYISTHAVCTFVSHKKQWSDTGPLSPSCSSSDHPFYLTIRTNGTASQWVLRQQLGVNKLGQMLKAMAKDVGFPKHKRITNHSVRKFLVQKLRNANISSTKTMVITGHTNVQSITNYYNISVEQQQKCSCLVQ
;
A
#
# COMPACT_ATOMS: atom_id res chain seq x y z
N MET A 1 -20.29 -25.60 -22.01
CA MET A 1 -18.82 -25.43 -21.99
C MET A 1 -18.49 -24.49 -20.84
N LEU A 2 -18.33 -25.05 -19.64
CA LEU A 2 -18.20 -24.30 -18.38
C LEU A 2 -16.79 -24.49 -17.81
N GLY A 3 -16.15 -23.38 -17.45
CA GLY A 3 -15.26 -23.24 -16.30
C GLY A 3 -13.86 -23.85 -16.42
N TYR A 4 -12.90 -23.09 -16.96
CA TYR A 4 -11.47 -23.33 -16.68
C TYR A 4 -10.65 -22.04 -16.80
N ILE A 5 -10.73 -21.18 -15.78
CA ILE A 5 -9.72 -20.16 -15.52
C ILE A 5 -9.36 -20.32 -14.04
N SER A 6 -8.61 -21.38 -13.75
CA SER A 6 -7.16 -21.34 -13.57
C SER A 6 -6.77 -20.79 -12.19
N THR A 7 -6.74 -21.75 -11.26
CA THR A 7 -6.19 -21.80 -9.90
C THR A 7 -4.73 -21.32 -9.75
N HIS A 8 -4.10 -20.82 -10.82
CA HIS A 8 -2.68 -20.44 -10.84
C HIS A 8 -2.37 -19.13 -10.09
N ALA A 9 -3.32 -18.19 -9.96
CA ALA A 9 -3.08 -16.92 -9.27
C ALA A 9 -3.06 -17.03 -7.73
N VAL A 10 -3.77 -18.02 -7.17
CA VAL A 10 -3.77 -18.26 -5.71
C VAL A 10 -2.51 -19.01 -5.28
N CYS A 11 -1.99 -19.88 -6.15
CA CYS A 11 -0.84 -20.74 -5.86
C CYS A 11 0.50 -19.96 -5.78
N THR A 12 0.67 -18.89 -6.57
CA THR A 12 1.89 -18.08 -6.54
C THR A 12 2.04 -17.25 -5.26
N PHE A 13 0.95 -16.72 -4.70
CA PHE A 13 1.01 -15.93 -3.46
C PHE A 13 1.27 -16.81 -2.23
N VAL A 14 0.74 -18.03 -2.20
CA VAL A 14 0.97 -19.00 -1.11
C VAL A 14 2.38 -19.61 -1.19
N SER A 15 2.86 -19.94 -2.39
CA SER A 15 4.22 -20.47 -2.60
C SER A 15 5.31 -19.45 -2.25
N HIS A 16 5.09 -18.17 -2.54
CA HIS A 16 6.03 -17.12 -2.12
C HIS A 16 6.10 -17.04 -0.59
N LYS A 17 4.97 -17.08 0.13
CA LYS A 17 4.96 -17.02 1.61
C LYS A 17 5.79 -18.10 2.30
N LYS A 18 5.85 -19.31 1.74
CA LYS A 18 6.59 -20.45 2.30
C LYS A 18 8.11 -20.33 2.05
N GLN A 19 8.52 -19.73 0.94
CA GLN A 19 9.93 -19.57 0.61
C GLN A 19 10.68 -18.61 1.54
N TRP A 20 9.99 -17.62 2.12
CA TRP A 20 10.61 -16.62 3.02
C TRP A 20 10.68 -17.04 4.48
N SER A 21 9.87 -18.01 4.93
CA SER A 21 9.94 -18.55 6.30
C SER A 21 11.15 -19.47 6.52
N ASP A 22 11.66 -20.08 5.45
CA ASP A 22 12.59 -21.20 5.53
C ASP A 22 14.08 -20.77 5.39
N THR A 23 14.34 -19.49 5.16
CA THR A 23 15.70 -18.93 5.12
C THR A 23 16.06 -18.33 6.48
N GLY A 24 17.21 -18.72 7.03
CA GLY A 24 17.68 -18.33 8.37
C GLY A 24 17.74 -16.81 8.64
N PRO A 25 18.12 -16.42 9.87
CA PRO A 25 18.09 -15.02 10.31
C PRO A 25 18.86 -14.11 9.33
N LEU A 26 18.25 -12.98 8.97
CA LEU A 26 18.83 -12.01 8.03
C LEU A 26 20.08 -11.35 8.61
N SER A 27 21.13 -11.28 7.81
CA SER A 27 22.28 -10.42 8.05
C SER A 27 21.91 -8.93 7.91
N PRO A 28 22.67 -8.00 8.51
CA PRO A 28 22.29 -6.59 8.68
C PRO A 28 22.21 -5.76 7.39
N SER A 29 22.56 -6.31 6.23
CA SER A 29 22.48 -5.60 4.95
C SER A 29 21.05 -5.57 4.39
N CYS A 30 20.10 -5.01 5.15
CA CYS A 30 18.74 -4.72 4.67
C CYS A 30 18.71 -3.41 3.86
N SER A 31 19.68 -3.20 2.96
CA SER A 31 19.85 -1.96 2.19
C SER A 31 19.55 -2.10 0.70
N SER A 32 19.25 -3.31 0.21
CA SER A 32 18.72 -3.50 -1.15
C SER A 32 17.25 -3.04 -1.25
N SER A 33 16.90 -2.40 -2.37
CA SER A 33 15.53 -1.99 -2.72
C SER A 33 14.54 -3.15 -2.83
N ASP A 34 15.02 -4.38 -2.97
CA ASP A 34 14.19 -5.58 -3.09
C ASP A 34 13.80 -6.20 -1.74
N HIS A 35 14.24 -5.63 -0.61
CA HIS A 35 13.89 -6.17 0.69
C HIS A 35 12.44 -5.83 1.09
N PRO A 36 11.70 -6.81 1.64
CA PRO A 36 10.33 -6.60 2.06
C PRO A 36 10.22 -5.58 3.20
N PHE A 37 9.37 -4.56 3.04
CA PHE A 37 9.10 -3.54 4.07
C PHE A 37 8.41 -4.09 5.34
N TYR A 38 7.98 -5.36 5.32
CA TYR A 38 7.11 -5.98 6.34
C TYR A 38 7.89 -6.85 7.34
N LEU A 39 9.14 -6.51 7.64
CA LEU A 39 9.92 -7.22 8.64
C LEU A 39 9.65 -6.70 10.05
N THR A 40 9.64 -7.59 11.03
CA THR A 40 9.34 -7.25 12.43
C THR A 40 10.62 -6.92 13.20
N ILE A 41 10.61 -5.92 14.07
CA ILE A 41 11.78 -5.58 14.90
C ILE A 41 11.95 -6.66 15.99
N ARG A 42 13.18 -7.17 16.14
CA ARG A 42 13.54 -8.09 17.21
C ARG A 42 13.81 -7.27 18.49
N THR A 43 12.95 -7.40 19.49
CA THR A 43 13.06 -6.63 20.75
C THR A 43 14.25 -7.02 21.63
N ASN A 44 14.75 -8.26 21.50
CA ASN A 44 15.86 -8.79 22.30
C ASN A 44 17.05 -9.26 21.41
N GLY A 45 17.34 -8.54 20.34
CA GLY A 45 18.43 -8.89 19.40
C GLY A 45 19.79 -8.32 19.81
N THR A 46 20.88 -9.00 19.43
CA THR A 46 22.21 -8.39 19.32
C THR A 46 22.22 -7.40 18.16
N ALA A 47 23.17 -6.45 18.15
CA ALA A 47 23.25 -5.39 17.11
C ALA A 47 23.25 -5.92 15.66
N SER A 48 23.68 -7.16 15.45
CA SER A 48 23.70 -7.83 14.15
C SER A 48 22.37 -8.46 13.71
N GLN A 49 21.36 -8.55 14.58
CA GLN A 49 20.09 -9.27 14.32
C GLN A 49 18.87 -8.53 14.90
N TRP A 50 18.68 -7.27 14.49
CA TRP A 50 17.60 -6.41 14.97
C TRP A 50 16.26 -6.61 14.22
N VAL A 51 16.22 -7.47 13.20
CA VAL A 51 15.05 -7.68 12.32
C VAL A 51 14.71 -9.16 12.17
N LEU A 52 13.43 -9.51 12.33
CA LEU A 52 12.84 -10.82 12.11
C LEU A 52 12.20 -10.88 10.72
N ARG A 53 12.41 -12.00 10.01
CA ARG A 53 11.66 -12.41 8.81
C ARG A 53 10.22 -12.81 9.13
N GLN A 54 9.54 -12.01 9.95
CA GLN A 54 8.14 -12.21 10.30
C GLN A 54 7.34 -11.00 9.82
N GLN A 55 6.18 -11.29 9.23
CA GLN A 55 5.24 -10.27 8.79
C GLN A 55 4.88 -9.38 9.98
N LEU A 56 4.93 -8.06 9.77
CA LEU A 56 4.39 -7.10 10.72
C LEU A 56 2.96 -7.49 11.09
N GLY A 57 2.71 -7.65 12.39
CA GLY A 57 1.42 -8.08 12.90
C GLY A 57 0.27 -7.20 12.41
N VAL A 58 -0.93 -7.80 12.37
CA VAL A 58 -2.16 -7.12 11.95
C VAL A 58 -2.32 -5.82 12.74
N ASN A 59 -2.61 -4.72 12.04
CA ASN A 59 -2.75 -3.36 12.56
C ASN A 59 -1.48 -2.61 12.99
N LYS A 60 -0.26 -3.16 12.88
CA LYS A 60 0.96 -2.40 13.25
C LYS A 60 1.20 -1.18 12.38
N LEU A 61 1.01 -1.30 11.07
CA LEU A 61 1.09 -0.14 10.17
C LEU A 61 0.06 0.94 10.52
N GLY A 62 -1.16 0.53 10.90
CA GLY A 62 -2.19 1.46 11.35
C GLY A 62 -1.83 2.15 12.68
N GLN A 63 -1.14 1.47 13.59
CA GLN A 63 -0.63 2.06 14.83
C GLN A 63 0.51 3.05 14.57
N MET A 64 1.46 2.70 13.68
CA MET A 64 2.54 3.60 13.27
C MET A 64 1.99 4.88 12.65
N LEU A 65 1.00 4.73 11.75
CA LEU A 65 0.35 5.87 11.11
C LEU A 65 -0.37 6.78 12.11
N LYS A 66 -1.01 6.20 13.13
CA LYS A 66 -1.62 6.99 14.23
C LYS A 66 -0.58 7.75 15.03
N ALA A 67 0.57 7.12 15.34
CA ALA A 67 1.66 7.78 16.05
C ALA A 67 2.23 8.96 15.24
N MET A 68 2.55 8.72 13.96
CA MET A 68 3.02 9.79 13.06
C MET A 68 2.00 10.92 12.92
N ALA A 69 0.71 10.60 12.80
CA ALA A 69 -0.34 11.62 12.74
C ALA A 69 -0.40 12.45 14.03
N LYS A 70 -0.21 11.83 15.20
CA LYS A 70 -0.16 12.56 16.48
C LYS A 70 1.03 13.53 16.52
N ASP A 71 2.21 13.09 16.09
CA ASP A 71 3.44 13.88 16.13
C ASP A 71 3.42 15.06 15.15
N VAL A 72 2.82 14.88 13.96
CA VAL A 72 2.63 15.95 12.97
C VAL A 72 1.48 16.90 13.35
N GLY A 73 0.77 16.63 14.44
CA GLY A 73 -0.36 17.47 14.89
C GLY A 73 -1.61 17.34 14.02
N PHE A 74 -1.82 16.19 13.38
CA PHE A 74 -3.02 15.95 12.57
C PHE A 74 -4.29 16.08 13.42
N PRO A 75 -5.40 16.59 12.86
CA PRO A 75 -6.60 16.85 13.63
C PRO A 75 -7.19 15.56 14.23
N LYS A 76 -7.36 15.54 15.56
CA LYS A 76 -7.85 14.37 16.30
C LYS A 76 -9.25 13.89 15.87
N HIS A 77 -10.03 14.78 15.25
CA HIS A 77 -11.37 14.47 14.75
C HIS A 77 -11.37 13.66 13.44
N LYS A 78 -10.25 13.64 12.68
CA LYS A 78 -10.13 12.86 11.45
C LYS A 78 -9.36 11.56 11.71
N ARG A 79 -10.05 10.43 11.56
CA ARG A 79 -9.43 9.12 11.70
C ARG A 79 -8.62 8.78 10.45
N ILE A 80 -7.29 8.90 10.54
CA ILE A 80 -6.39 8.42 9.50
C ILE A 80 -6.28 6.88 9.61
N THR A 81 -6.58 6.21 8.50
CA THR A 81 -6.57 4.75 8.38
C THR A 81 -5.83 4.35 7.12
N ASN A 82 -5.46 3.07 7.01
CA ASN A 82 -4.87 2.54 5.78
C ASN A 82 -5.78 2.81 4.56
N HIS A 83 -7.09 2.77 4.75
CA HIS A 83 -8.04 3.07 3.68
C HIS A 83 -7.99 4.55 3.26
N SER A 84 -7.89 5.50 4.20
CA SER A 84 -7.74 6.92 3.85
C SER A 84 -6.42 7.21 3.15
N VAL A 85 -5.34 6.50 3.52
CA VAL A 85 -4.05 6.59 2.80
C VAL A 85 -4.17 6.04 1.38
N ARG A 86 -4.85 4.91 1.19
CA ARG A 86 -5.11 4.35 -0.16
C ARG A 86 -5.94 5.30 -1.02
N LYS A 87 -6.98 5.91 -0.47
CA LYS A 87 -7.78 6.96 -1.15
C LYS A 87 -6.91 8.15 -1.56
N PHE A 88 -6.09 8.65 -0.63
CA PHE A 88 -5.19 9.76 -0.89
C PHE A 88 -4.17 9.45 -1.99
N LEU A 89 -3.58 8.26 -1.98
CA LEU A 89 -2.67 7.80 -3.03
C LEU A 89 -3.35 7.83 -4.41
N VAL A 90 -4.55 7.26 -4.52
CA VAL A 90 -5.31 7.24 -5.79
C VAL A 90 -5.60 8.65 -6.28
N GLN A 91 -6.02 9.55 -5.39
CA GLN A 91 -6.24 10.95 -5.74
C GLN A 91 -4.95 11.63 -6.23
N LYS A 92 -3.82 11.39 -5.56
CA LYS A 92 -2.53 11.96 -5.94
C LYS A 92 -2.07 11.46 -7.32
N LEU A 93 -2.26 10.18 -7.62
CA LEU A 93 -1.96 9.60 -8.94
C LEU A 93 -2.83 10.22 -10.04
N ARG A 94 -4.13 10.44 -9.75
CA ARG A 94 -5.03 11.16 -10.66
C ARG A 94 -4.58 12.59 -10.91
N ASN A 95 -4.21 13.33 -9.86
CA ASN A 95 -3.74 14.71 -9.98
C ASN A 95 -2.43 14.81 -10.81
N ALA A 96 -1.61 13.76 -10.78
CA ALA A 96 -0.43 13.62 -11.64
C ALA A 96 -0.77 13.15 -13.08
N ASN A 97 -2.05 13.10 -13.47
CA ASN A 97 -2.56 12.66 -14.77
C ASN A 97 -2.15 11.23 -15.16
N ILE A 98 -1.95 10.34 -14.17
CA ILE A 98 -1.69 8.92 -14.43
C ILE A 98 -3.00 8.24 -14.84
N SER A 99 -2.95 7.42 -15.89
CA SER A 99 -4.14 6.72 -16.39
C SER A 99 -4.74 5.79 -15.32
N SER A 100 -6.07 5.63 -15.35
CA SER A 100 -6.79 4.74 -14.43
C SER A 100 -6.28 3.29 -14.50
N THR A 101 -5.88 2.81 -15.68
CA THR A 101 -5.32 1.46 -15.88
C THR A 101 -3.98 1.28 -15.17
N LYS A 102 -3.07 2.26 -15.26
CA LYS A 102 -1.79 2.21 -14.53
C LYS A 102 -2.02 2.29 -13.02
N THR A 103 -2.93 3.18 -12.60
CA THR A 103 -3.33 3.30 -11.20
C THR A 103 -3.90 1.99 -10.66
N MET A 104 -4.68 1.27 -11.46
CA MET A 104 -5.27 -0.03 -11.11
C MET A 104 -4.20 -1.08 -10.79
N VAL A 105 -3.17 -1.17 -11.63
CA VAL A 105 -2.02 -2.07 -11.42
C VAL A 105 -1.26 -1.68 -10.17
N ILE A 106 -0.91 -0.39 -10.00
CA ILE A 106 -0.16 0.10 -8.83
C ILE A 106 -0.90 -0.18 -7.52
N THR A 107 -2.21 0.02 -7.52
CA THR A 107 -3.02 -0.03 -6.30
C THR A 107 -3.69 -1.39 -6.08
N GLY A 108 -3.56 -2.33 -7.00
CA GLY A 108 -4.17 -3.66 -6.93
C GLY A 108 -5.71 -3.64 -6.93
N HIS A 109 -6.32 -2.71 -7.66
CA HIS A 109 -7.77 -2.78 -7.91
C HIS A 109 -8.05 -3.71 -9.08
N THR A 110 -9.19 -4.39 -9.07
CA THR A 110 -9.63 -5.24 -10.19
C THR A 110 -10.56 -4.50 -11.15
N ASN A 111 -11.23 -3.45 -10.66
CA ASN A 111 -12.24 -2.71 -11.40
C ASN A 111 -11.91 -1.21 -11.43
N VAL A 112 -11.92 -0.61 -12.61
CA VAL A 112 -11.71 0.83 -12.82
C VAL A 112 -12.75 1.68 -12.08
N GLN A 113 -14.00 1.22 -11.96
CA GLN A 113 -15.06 1.94 -11.24
C GLN A 113 -14.73 2.14 -9.76
N SER A 114 -14.05 1.17 -9.15
CA SER A 114 -13.61 1.29 -7.74
C SER A 114 -12.59 2.41 -7.53
N ILE A 115 -11.80 2.71 -8.56
CA ILE A 115 -10.84 3.82 -8.57
C ILE A 115 -11.60 5.13 -8.80
N THR A 116 -12.61 5.11 -9.69
CA THR A 116 -13.47 6.27 -9.96
C THR A 116 -14.14 6.82 -8.71
N ASN A 117 -14.60 5.95 -7.80
CA ASN A 117 -15.22 6.37 -6.53
C ASN A 117 -14.29 7.13 -5.58
N TYR A 118 -12.96 7.08 -5.80
CA TYR A 118 -12.01 7.86 -5.00
C TYR A 118 -11.69 9.22 -5.61
N TYR A 119 -12.18 9.49 -6.81
CA TYR A 119 -11.92 10.73 -7.49
C TYR A 119 -12.78 11.86 -6.93
N ASN A 120 -12.11 12.84 -6.35
CA ASN A 120 -12.66 14.16 -6.10
C ASN A 120 -12.14 15.09 -7.19
N ILE A 121 -13.06 15.84 -7.81
CA ILE A 121 -12.71 16.87 -8.77
C ILE A 121 -12.09 18.03 -7.98
N SER A 122 -10.86 18.42 -8.33
CA SER A 122 -10.25 19.61 -7.72
C SER A 122 -10.87 20.88 -8.30
N VAL A 123 -10.81 22.00 -7.57
CA VAL A 123 -11.28 23.30 -8.06
C VAL A 123 -10.59 23.68 -9.37
N GLU A 124 -9.28 23.43 -9.49
CA GLU A 124 -8.53 23.64 -10.73
C GLU A 124 -9.05 22.78 -11.89
N GLN A 125 -9.40 21.52 -11.64
CA GLN A 125 -10.00 20.66 -12.67
C GLN A 125 -11.38 21.18 -13.07
N GLN A 126 -12.18 21.65 -12.11
CA GLN A 126 -13.49 22.23 -12.36
C GLN A 126 -13.39 23.53 -13.18
N GLN A 127 -12.42 24.40 -12.87
CA GLN A 127 -12.15 25.62 -13.63
C GLN A 127 -11.72 25.31 -15.07
N LYS A 128 -10.83 24.33 -15.25
CA LYS A 128 -10.44 23.85 -16.59
C LYS A 128 -11.62 23.28 -17.37
N CYS A 129 -12.52 22.55 -16.71
CA CYS A 129 -13.74 22.09 -17.37
C CYS A 129 -14.65 23.26 -17.73
N SER A 130 -14.80 24.26 -16.84
CA SER A 130 -15.63 25.44 -17.08
C SER A 130 -15.14 26.27 -18.27
N CYS A 131 -13.82 26.42 -18.46
CA CYS A 131 -13.27 27.20 -19.57
C CYS A 131 -13.40 26.49 -20.94
N LEU A 132 -13.69 25.19 -20.97
CA LEU A 132 -13.89 24.42 -22.19
C LEU A 132 -15.34 24.42 -22.69
N VAL A 133 -16.29 24.87 -21.87
CA VAL A 133 -17.75 24.83 -22.14
C VAL A 133 -18.32 26.23 -22.44
N GLN A 134 -17.46 27.24 -22.55
CA GLN A 134 -17.81 28.62 -22.94
C GLN A 134 -17.72 28.81 -24.44
#